data_AF-A0A8T6E7K4-F1
#
_entry.id   AF-A0A8T6E7K4-F1
#
_cell.length_a   1.000
_cell.length_b   1.000
_cell.length_c   1.000
_cell.angle_alpha   90.00
_cell.angle_beta   90.00
_cell.angle_gamma   90.00
#
_symmetry.space_group_name_H-M   'P 1'
#
loop_
_entity.id
_entity.type
_entity.pdbx_description
1 polymer ?
#
loop_
_entity_poly.entity_id
_entity_poly.type
_entity_poly.pdbx_seq_one_letter_code
_entity_poly.pdbx_strand_id
1 'polypeptide(L)'
;MTRSSFKSLWLLPLVAMLSCVAAQAQISSADTTPEHGIGGSVPMSIYSDNIAMKLRLETERWRKDTYVVIDYAQTNAFEIQACVLGTLRFGDNENTLKVLAEDFHIEVAKEDISVAPDLLCNTLTAEYAEENNQIDVAAKIGWPILKHYSLRLNFDTQELVLTPAQERSAEDARAEFELVVNDLQKVGDQVWVPVFAGADERVYMQFDTSTYHTRIDQELASTISYPSDKDASVYFSNGESDRPITEMAALMRIDFESDDRTNAGQTLATGLSLLTGYDLEINPQRGYLALTQITNSNYRSQDEEFYAAVEAKDRHALDTFLAAHPADRNVEEAVEYRFVYGLEASDDIEVQMAALEKGVDVTDKGERFRYLNGFVGLAAQAQADPNLQIAIGERSLEFVGVSNNPADRQQIQMYMGDLYFEQDNVREATRYYMSAGFNGDPRAENVVKFKLATVYEKQERWGRAYANYA
;
A
#
# COMPACT_ATOMS: atom_id res chain seq x y z
N MET A 1 -27.10 -52.00 4.91
CA MET A 1 -26.54 -52.86 5.98
C MET A 1 -25.66 -51.99 6.85
N THR A 2 -25.92 -51.99 8.18
CA THR A 2 -25.15 -51.39 9.32
C THR A 2 -24.79 -49.89 9.24
N ARG A 3 -25.49 -48.96 9.92
CA ARG A 3 -25.42 -48.54 11.37
C ARG A 3 -24.01 -48.09 11.78
N SER A 4 -23.73 -46.91 12.36
CA SER A 4 -24.31 -46.26 13.57
C SER A 4 -24.03 -44.73 13.61
N SER A 5 -25.04 -43.87 13.81
CA SER A 5 -25.50 -43.18 15.04
C SER A 5 -24.65 -41.99 15.53
N PHE A 6 -25.08 -40.73 15.46
CA PHE A 6 -26.17 -39.97 16.14
C PHE A 6 -25.84 -39.41 17.55
N LYS A 7 -26.13 -38.09 17.69
CA LYS A 7 -26.56 -37.31 18.88
C LYS A 7 -25.46 -36.77 19.80
N SER A 8 -25.20 -35.44 19.83
CA SER A 8 -25.97 -34.32 20.42
C SER A 8 -26.09 -34.40 21.95
N LEU A 9 -25.61 -33.39 22.70
CA LEU A 9 -26.33 -32.75 23.81
C LEU A 9 -25.57 -31.55 24.41
N TRP A 10 -26.39 -30.63 24.93
CA TRP A 10 -26.11 -29.29 25.47
C TRP A 10 -25.66 -29.25 26.95
N LEU A 11 -25.19 -28.06 27.36
CA LEU A 11 -25.29 -27.37 28.67
C LEU A 11 -24.19 -27.48 29.76
N LEU A 12 -23.64 -26.29 30.06
CA LEU A 12 -22.96 -25.71 31.26
C LEU A 12 -23.59 -26.08 32.63
N PRO A 13 -23.07 -25.67 33.83
CA PRO A 13 -21.84 -24.94 34.20
C PRO A 13 -21.04 -25.57 35.39
N LEU A 14 -19.87 -25.03 35.76
CA LEU A 14 -19.33 -25.23 37.12
C LEU A 14 -18.55 -24.01 37.62
N VAL A 15 -19.06 -23.45 38.72
CA VAL A 15 -18.50 -22.39 39.56
C VAL A 15 -17.99 -23.04 40.86
N ALA A 16 -16.75 -22.74 41.28
CA ALA A 16 -16.28 -22.61 42.68
C ALA A 16 -14.78 -22.31 42.67
N MET A 17 -14.38 -21.04 42.85
CA MET A 17 -13.87 -20.45 44.10
C MET A 17 -12.53 -21.01 44.62
N LEU A 18 -11.48 -20.20 44.50
CA LEU A 18 -10.49 -20.00 45.56
C LEU A 18 -9.97 -18.56 45.52
N SER A 19 -9.92 -17.97 46.71
CA SER A 19 -9.91 -16.55 47.03
C SER A 19 -8.52 -16.03 47.36
N CYS A 20 -8.38 -14.69 47.33
CA CYS A 20 -7.30 -13.86 47.92
C CYS A 20 -5.95 -13.93 47.19
N VAL A 21 -5.35 -12.83 46.71
CA VAL A 21 -5.03 -11.60 47.44
C VAL A 21 -5.26 -10.38 46.55
N ALA A 22 -6.00 -9.41 47.07
CA ALA A 22 -6.00 -8.05 46.57
C ALA A 22 -4.63 -7.42 46.91
N ALA A 23 -3.83 -7.16 45.89
CA ALA A 23 -2.82 -6.12 45.93
C ALA A 23 -3.31 -5.02 44.99
N GLN A 24 -3.87 -3.96 45.59
CA GLN A 24 -3.93 -2.64 44.97
C GLN A 24 -2.51 -2.26 44.53
N ALA A 25 -2.16 -2.53 43.28
CA ALA A 25 -1.23 -1.71 42.55
C ALA A 25 -2.06 -0.57 41.97
N GLN A 26 -2.22 0.48 42.76
CA GLN A 26 -2.52 1.81 42.27
C GLN A 26 -1.31 2.23 41.42
N ILE A 27 -1.23 1.70 40.20
CA ILE A 27 -0.40 2.30 39.16
C ILE A 27 -1.17 3.56 38.82
N SER A 28 -0.75 4.67 39.41
CA SER A 28 -0.95 5.94 38.77
C SER A 28 -0.24 5.82 37.42
N SER A 29 -0.97 5.43 36.38
CA SER A 29 -0.60 5.79 35.02
C SER A 29 -0.75 7.29 34.97
N ALA A 30 0.26 7.99 35.49
CA ALA A 30 0.56 9.29 34.94
C ALA A 30 0.82 8.99 33.47
N ASP A 31 -0.10 9.43 32.61
CA ASP A 31 0.16 9.68 31.21
C ASP A 31 1.39 10.58 31.15
N THR A 32 2.58 9.99 31.16
CA THR A 32 3.74 10.60 30.54
C THR A 32 3.57 10.32 29.07
N THR A 33 2.66 11.06 28.43
CA THR A 33 2.66 11.23 26.98
C THR A 33 4.11 11.55 26.59
N PRO A 34 4.72 10.80 25.66
CA PRO A 34 5.94 11.26 25.02
C PRO A 34 5.69 12.71 24.57
N GLU A 35 6.64 13.61 24.84
CA GLU A 35 6.58 14.96 24.28
C GLU A 35 6.77 14.84 22.76
N HIS A 36 5.69 14.52 22.03
CA HIS A 36 5.69 14.63 20.59
C HIS A 36 5.89 16.11 20.26
N GLY A 37 6.98 16.42 19.54
CA GLY A 37 7.49 17.77 19.28
C GLY A 37 6.46 18.76 18.68
N ILE A 38 6.91 20.01 18.53
CA ILE A 38 6.10 21.12 18.00
C ILE A 38 5.96 20.94 16.49
N GLY A 39 4.80 20.45 16.01
CA GLY A 39 4.52 20.08 14.61
C GLY A 39 4.97 21.09 13.53
N GLY A 40 4.05 21.78 12.86
CA GLY A 40 4.35 22.82 11.87
C GLY A 40 4.02 22.43 10.42
N SER A 41 4.60 23.15 9.46
CA SER A 41 4.26 23.06 8.04
C SER A 41 5.42 22.52 7.20
N VAL A 42 5.10 21.68 6.22
CA VAL A 42 6.06 21.12 5.27
C VAL A 42 5.42 20.94 3.89
N PRO A 43 6.15 21.22 2.79
CA PRO A 43 5.70 20.86 1.45
C PRO A 43 5.52 19.34 1.33
N MET A 44 4.43 18.93 0.68
CA MET A 44 4.15 17.52 0.39
C MET A 44 4.23 17.23 -1.11
N SER A 45 4.64 16.01 -1.43
CA SER A 45 4.59 15.43 -2.78
C SER A 45 3.64 14.23 -2.78
N ILE A 46 3.04 13.95 -3.93
CA ILE A 46 2.33 12.68 -4.15
C ILE A 46 3.24 11.79 -5.00
N TYR A 47 3.56 10.60 -4.48
CA TYR A 47 4.28 9.56 -5.21
C TYR A 47 3.39 8.33 -5.29
N SER A 48 2.97 7.98 -6.51
CA SER A 48 1.94 6.96 -6.76
C SER A 48 0.71 7.29 -5.89
N ASP A 49 0.44 6.46 -4.89
CA ASP A 49 -0.74 6.51 -4.03
C ASP A 49 -0.46 7.12 -2.65
N ASN A 50 0.73 7.69 -2.46
CA ASN A 50 1.24 8.05 -1.14
C ASN A 50 1.57 9.54 -1.04
N ILE A 51 1.24 10.14 0.11
CA ILE A 51 1.65 11.49 0.47
C ILE A 51 3.02 11.40 1.15
N ALA A 52 4.02 12.10 0.63
CA ALA A 52 5.39 12.10 1.13
C ALA A 52 5.89 13.50 1.46
N MET A 53 6.68 13.61 2.53
CA MET A 53 7.29 14.86 2.97
C MET A 53 8.80 14.74 2.94
N LYS A 54 9.49 15.74 2.41
CA LYS A 54 10.95 15.81 2.46
C LYS A 54 11.40 16.30 3.84
N LEU A 55 12.03 15.42 4.59
CA LEU A 55 12.41 15.66 5.98
C LEU A 55 13.86 15.27 6.25
N ARG A 56 14.37 15.73 7.38
CA ARG A 56 15.62 15.29 7.96
C ARG A 56 15.33 14.45 9.19
N LEU A 57 15.84 13.23 9.19
CA LEU A 57 15.91 12.38 10.36
C LEU A 57 17.26 12.65 11.07
N GLU A 58 17.22 13.03 12.35
CA GLU A 58 18.40 13.47 13.08
C GLU A 58 18.43 12.93 14.52
N THR A 59 19.62 12.50 14.91
CA THR A 59 20.01 12.19 16.29
C THR A 59 21.33 12.92 16.58
N GLU A 60 21.85 12.88 17.80
CA GLU A 60 23.16 13.42 18.15
C GLU A 60 24.32 12.81 17.34
N ARG A 61 24.15 11.57 16.84
CA ARG A 61 25.22 10.78 16.21
C ARG A 61 24.92 10.39 14.76
N TRP A 62 23.76 10.73 14.23
CA TRP A 62 23.31 10.26 12.93
C TRP A 62 22.38 11.28 12.30
N ARG A 63 22.50 11.45 10.98
CA ARG A 63 21.65 12.35 10.21
C ARG A 63 21.40 11.76 8.83
N LYS A 64 20.17 11.92 8.34
CA LYS A 64 19.78 11.57 6.97
C LYS A 64 18.67 12.49 6.47
N ASP A 65 18.88 13.08 5.30
CA ASP A 65 17.80 13.73 4.56
C ASP A 65 17.08 12.64 3.72
N THR A 66 15.75 12.59 3.77
CA THR A 66 14.92 11.52 3.17
C THR A 66 13.48 11.98 2.96
N TYR A 67 12.67 11.20 2.26
CA TYR A 67 11.21 11.34 2.26
C TYR A 67 10.56 10.40 3.29
N VAL A 68 9.52 10.90 3.95
CA VAL A 68 8.69 10.15 4.89
C VAL A 68 7.25 10.17 4.40
N VAL A 69 6.64 9.00 4.27
CA VAL A 69 5.23 8.83 3.86
C VAL A 69 4.29 9.01 5.05
N ILE A 70 3.19 9.74 4.87
CA ILE A 70 2.09 9.84 5.83
C ILE A 70 1.09 8.72 5.54
N ASP A 71 0.86 7.85 6.52
CA ASP A 71 -0.07 6.74 6.41
C ASP A 71 -1.01 6.73 7.62
N TYR A 72 -2.20 7.30 7.44
CA TYR A 72 -3.17 7.44 8.54
C TYR A 72 -3.78 6.10 8.98
N ALA A 73 -3.72 5.06 8.14
CA ALA A 73 -4.18 3.72 8.46
C ALA A 73 -3.11 2.85 9.13
N GLN A 74 -1.84 3.28 9.10
CA GLN A 74 -0.72 2.51 9.62
C GLN A 74 -0.77 2.38 11.16
N THR A 75 -0.70 1.13 11.64
CA THR A 75 -0.75 0.81 13.08
C THR A 75 0.61 0.96 13.77
N ASN A 76 1.70 0.96 13.02
CA ASN A 76 3.03 1.23 13.53
C ASN A 76 3.30 2.73 13.61
N ALA A 77 3.95 3.18 14.68
CA ALA A 77 4.18 4.59 14.94
C ALA A 77 5.12 5.23 13.91
N PHE A 78 6.32 4.66 13.77
CA PHE A 78 7.30 5.09 12.78
C PHE A 78 8.05 3.88 12.22
N GLU A 79 7.88 3.60 10.93
CA GLU A 79 8.58 2.50 10.27
C GLU A 79 9.72 3.04 9.42
N ILE A 80 10.90 2.43 9.52
CA ILE A 80 12.09 2.80 8.76
C ILE A 80 12.60 1.59 7.98
N GLN A 81 13.01 1.79 6.72
CA GLN A 81 13.67 0.76 5.92
C GLN A 81 14.81 0.08 6.68
N ALA A 82 14.96 -1.23 6.52
CA ALA A 82 15.93 -2.02 7.29
C ALA A 82 17.39 -1.52 7.12
N CYS A 83 17.76 -1.12 5.90
CA CYS A 83 19.09 -0.60 5.60
C CYS A 83 19.38 0.72 6.32
N VAL A 84 18.39 1.62 6.40
CA VAL A 84 18.50 2.90 7.09
C VAL A 84 18.54 2.70 8.59
N LEU A 85 17.63 1.87 9.12
CA LEU A 85 17.59 1.53 10.54
C LEU A 85 18.91 0.90 11.01
N GLY A 86 19.53 0.04 10.20
CA GLY A 86 20.84 -0.56 10.50
C GLY A 86 21.98 0.45 10.71
N THR A 87 21.83 1.67 10.17
CA THR A 87 22.80 2.77 10.34
C THR A 87 22.43 3.75 11.46
N LEU A 88 21.18 3.75 11.93
CA LEU A 88 20.69 4.66 12.97
C LEU A 88 21.47 4.50 14.27
N ARG A 89 21.99 5.60 14.82
CA ARG A 89 22.73 5.62 16.09
C ARG A 89 22.22 6.76 16.97
N PHE A 90 21.87 6.45 18.20
CA PHE A 90 21.47 7.45 19.20
C PHE A 90 22.67 7.91 20.03
N GLY A 91 22.60 9.15 20.53
CA GLY A 91 23.46 9.63 21.61
C GLY A 91 23.31 8.82 22.90
N ASP A 92 24.22 9.02 23.86
CA ASP A 92 24.25 8.20 25.09
C ASP A 92 23.05 8.44 26.02
N ASN A 93 22.39 9.61 25.90
CA ASN A 93 21.19 9.98 26.67
C ASN A 93 20.02 10.39 25.77
N GLU A 94 20.10 10.11 24.47
CA GLU A 94 19.09 10.50 23.50
C GLU A 94 18.08 9.38 23.32
N ASN A 95 16.81 9.69 23.59
CA ASN A 95 15.71 8.71 23.55
C ASN A 95 14.74 8.95 22.39
N THR A 96 14.96 9.99 21.59
CA THR A 96 14.08 10.36 20.48
C THR A 96 14.87 10.52 19.19
N LEU A 97 14.21 10.19 18.07
CA LEU A 97 14.62 10.55 16.72
C LEU A 97 13.91 11.85 16.37
N LYS A 98 14.67 12.87 15.97
CA LYS A 98 14.10 14.15 15.51
C LYS A 98 13.76 14.03 14.03
N VAL A 99 12.56 14.46 13.67
CA VAL A 99 12.04 14.51 12.30
C VAL A 99 11.78 15.98 11.97
N LEU A 100 12.61 16.55 11.10
CA LEU A 100 12.80 17.99 10.98
C LEU A 100 12.62 18.51 9.55
N ALA A 101 12.04 19.70 9.40
CA ALA A 101 12.20 20.61 8.26
C ALA A 101 12.38 22.05 8.76
N GLU A 102 12.33 23.06 7.88
CA GLU A 102 12.52 24.47 8.26
C GLU A 102 11.49 24.93 9.31
N ASP A 103 10.22 24.66 9.06
CA ASP A 103 9.09 25.01 9.94
C ASP A 103 8.36 23.77 10.48
N PHE A 104 9.06 22.63 10.61
CA PHE A 104 8.48 21.35 11.02
C PHE A 104 9.35 20.62 12.04
N HIS A 105 8.77 20.14 13.15
CA HIS A 105 9.48 19.33 14.14
C HIS A 105 8.59 18.29 14.83
N ILE A 106 8.94 17.02 14.69
CA ILE A 106 8.39 15.91 15.48
C ILE A 106 9.53 15.17 16.17
N GLU A 107 9.27 14.73 17.39
CA GLU A 107 10.13 13.79 18.11
C GLU A 107 9.45 12.42 18.19
N VAL A 108 10.17 11.38 17.76
CA VAL A 108 9.70 9.99 17.73
C VAL A 108 10.47 9.21 18.79
N ALA A 109 9.78 8.59 19.74
CA ALA A 109 10.44 7.79 20.77
C ALA A 109 11.16 6.59 20.14
N LYS A 110 12.31 6.21 20.70
CA LYS A 110 13.13 5.11 20.15
C LYS A 110 12.37 3.78 20.10
N GLU A 111 11.52 3.53 21.09
CA GLU A 111 10.65 2.35 21.19
C GLU A 111 9.55 2.30 20.13
N ASP A 112 9.19 3.45 19.55
CA ASP A 112 8.16 3.60 18.52
C ASP A 112 8.72 3.38 17.09
N ILE A 113 10.03 3.18 16.98
CA ILE A 113 10.72 2.95 15.70
C ILE A 113 10.75 1.45 15.40
N SER A 114 10.19 1.08 14.27
CA SER A 114 10.12 -0.30 13.78
C SER A 114 10.68 -0.43 12.36
N VAL A 115 10.90 -1.67 11.92
CA VAL A 115 11.38 -1.97 10.57
C VAL A 115 10.21 -1.93 9.60
N ALA A 116 10.30 -1.09 8.57
CA ALA A 116 9.35 -1.11 7.46
C ALA A 116 9.50 -2.41 6.64
N PRO A 117 8.41 -3.03 6.17
CA PRO A 117 8.49 -4.00 5.09
C PRO A 117 9.17 -3.35 3.88
N ASP A 118 10.30 -3.91 3.43
CA ASP A 118 11.22 -3.25 2.50
C ASP A 118 10.61 -2.88 1.12
N LEU A 119 9.45 -3.43 0.74
CA LEU A 119 8.95 -3.32 -0.64
C LEU A 119 8.54 -1.89 -1.02
N LEU A 120 7.59 -1.25 -0.32
CA LEU A 120 7.02 0.03 -0.75
C LEU A 120 8.08 1.13 -0.85
N CYS A 121 8.85 1.32 0.22
CA CYS A 121 9.80 2.43 0.29
C CYS A 121 10.93 2.27 -0.77
N ASN A 122 11.33 1.02 -1.08
CA ASN A 122 12.28 0.75 -2.16
C ASN A 122 11.66 1.01 -3.53
N THR A 123 10.41 0.60 -3.75
CA THR A 123 9.65 0.87 -4.98
C THR A 123 9.56 2.38 -5.22
N LEU A 124 9.05 3.14 -4.25
CA LEU A 124 8.91 4.60 -4.36
C LEU A 124 10.26 5.31 -4.55
N THR A 125 11.34 4.81 -3.92
CA THR A 125 12.69 5.37 -4.10
C THR A 125 13.21 5.16 -5.51
N ALA A 126 12.99 3.98 -6.08
CA ALA A 126 13.50 3.63 -7.40
C ALA A 126 12.67 4.27 -8.52
N GLU A 127 11.34 4.19 -8.43
CA GLU A 127 10.42 4.70 -9.45
C GLU A 127 10.46 6.22 -9.57
N TYR A 128 10.53 6.93 -8.45
CA TYR A 128 10.49 8.40 -8.44
C TYR A 128 11.88 9.04 -8.26
N ALA A 129 12.96 8.32 -8.57
CA ALA A 129 14.32 8.78 -8.27
C ALA A 129 14.65 10.17 -8.87
N GLU A 130 14.10 10.51 -10.04
CA GLU A 130 14.30 11.82 -10.67
C GLU A 130 13.54 12.93 -9.93
N GLU A 131 12.24 12.72 -9.66
CA GLU A 131 11.35 13.63 -8.93
C GLU A 131 11.86 13.87 -7.50
N ASN A 132 12.45 12.84 -6.89
CA ASN A 132 12.94 12.88 -5.53
C ASN A 132 14.30 13.58 -5.42
N ASN A 133 14.91 13.99 -6.54
CA ASN A 133 16.29 14.45 -6.62
C ASN A 133 17.29 13.43 -6.06
N GLN A 134 17.06 12.14 -6.33
CA GLN A 134 17.89 11.01 -5.88
C GLN A 134 17.95 10.87 -4.34
N ILE A 135 16.98 11.45 -3.63
CA ILE A 135 16.78 11.26 -2.19
C ILE A 135 15.80 10.11 -2.01
N ASP A 136 16.13 9.16 -1.15
CA ASP A 136 15.31 7.98 -0.91
C ASP A 136 14.08 8.28 -0.06
N VAL A 137 13.04 7.48 -0.26
CA VAL A 137 11.88 7.36 0.63
C VAL A 137 12.22 6.28 1.66
N ALA A 138 12.49 6.67 2.90
CA ALA A 138 13.05 5.74 3.89
C ALA A 138 12.09 5.35 5.01
N ALA A 139 10.99 6.07 5.19
CA ALA A 139 10.15 5.87 6.36
C ALA A 139 8.67 6.15 6.13
N LYS A 140 7.85 5.65 7.06
CA LYS A 140 6.42 5.95 7.19
C LYS A 140 6.13 6.46 8.59
N ILE A 141 5.24 7.45 8.69
CA ILE A 141 4.67 7.92 9.95
C ILE A 141 3.19 7.49 10.02
N GLY A 142 2.83 6.79 11.10
CA GLY A 142 1.51 6.18 11.25
C GLY A 142 0.63 6.79 12.33
N TRP A 143 -0.57 6.22 12.47
CA TRP A 143 -1.61 6.64 13.41
C TRP A 143 -1.11 6.89 14.84
N PRO A 144 -0.26 6.02 15.46
CA PRO A 144 0.14 6.24 16.84
C PRO A 144 0.82 7.58 17.10
N ILE A 145 1.48 8.17 16.09
CA ILE A 145 2.03 9.53 16.18
C ILE A 145 1.02 10.55 15.70
N LEU A 146 0.40 10.31 14.54
CA LEU A 146 -0.51 11.27 13.88
C LEU A 146 -1.73 11.62 14.75
N LYS A 147 -2.20 10.71 15.61
CA LYS A 147 -3.32 10.95 16.53
C LYS A 147 -3.08 12.07 17.54
N HIS A 148 -1.84 12.52 17.73
CA HIS A 148 -1.48 13.62 18.62
C HIS A 148 -1.58 14.98 17.94
N TYR A 149 -1.84 15.00 16.63
CA TYR A 149 -1.92 16.21 15.82
C TYR A 149 -3.28 16.34 15.13
N SER A 150 -3.64 17.58 14.83
CA SER A 150 -4.57 17.94 13.78
C SER A 150 -3.79 17.94 12.47
N LEU A 151 -4.20 17.10 11.52
CA LEU A 151 -3.57 16.99 10.21
C LEU A 151 -4.37 17.80 9.20
N ARG A 152 -3.74 18.82 8.60
CA ARG A 152 -4.28 19.54 7.45
C ARG A 152 -3.54 19.15 6.18
N LEU A 153 -4.28 18.82 5.14
CA LEU A 153 -3.79 18.53 3.80
C LEU A 153 -4.39 19.54 2.83
N ASN A 154 -3.53 20.34 2.18
CA ASN A 154 -3.95 21.22 1.10
C ASN A 154 -3.22 20.86 -0.20
N PHE A 155 -3.94 20.20 -1.11
CA PHE A 155 -3.37 19.73 -2.37
C PHE A 155 -3.18 20.82 -3.43
N ASP A 156 -3.87 21.96 -3.31
CA ASP A 156 -3.69 23.11 -4.20
C ASP A 156 -2.36 23.83 -3.91
N THR A 157 -2.05 24.05 -2.62
CA THR A 157 -0.79 24.63 -2.18
C THR A 157 0.33 23.60 -1.98
N GLN A 158 0.01 22.31 -2.09
CA GLN A 158 0.92 21.18 -1.82
C GLN A 158 1.55 21.28 -0.43
N GLU A 159 0.74 21.62 0.57
CA GLU A 159 1.18 21.85 1.94
C GLU A 159 0.52 20.87 2.91
N LEU A 160 1.34 20.35 3.82
CA LEU A 160 0.89 19.54 4.95
C LEU A 160 1.21 20.27 6.25
N VAL A 161 0.20 20.42 7.11
CA VAL A 161 0.36 21.06 8.42
C VAL A 161 -0.03 20.08 9.53
N LEU A 162 0.85 19.94 10.52
CA LEU A 162 0.56 19.23 11.76
C LEU A 162 0.52 20.23 12.91
N THR A 163 -0.64 20.44 13.50
CA THR A 163 -0.79 21.28 14.70
C THR A 163 -1.08 20.38 15.89
N PRO A 164 -0.50 20.59 17.10
CA PRO A 164 -0.87 19.79 18.25
C PRO A 164 -2.39 19.72 18.42
N ALA A 165 -2.96 18.51 18.56
CA ALA A 165 -4.40 18.29 18.48
C ALA A 165 -5.20 19.10 19.52
N GLN A 166 -4.54 19.50 20.63
CA GLN A 166 -5.15 20.30 21.69
C GLN A 166 -5.33 21.78 21.31
N GLU A 167 -4.54 22.29 20.37
CA GLU A 167 -4.53 23.71 19.95
C GLU A 167 -5.58 24.04 18.89
N ARG A 168 -6.14 23.02 18.23
CA ARG A 168 -7.22 23.18 17.27
C ARG A 168 -8.53 22.70 17.88
N SER A 169 -9.61 23.42 17.61
CA SER A 169 -10.98 23.05 18.00
C SER A 169 -11.91 22.99 16.80
N ALA A 170 -13.06 22.33 16.96
CA ALA A 170 -14.08 22.30 15.92
C ALA A 170 -14.65 23.71 15.66
N GLU A 171 -14.67 24.58 16.65
CA GLU A 171 -15.08 25.99 16.51
C GLU A 171 -14.11 26.79 15.63
N ASP A 172 -12.80 26.60 15.81
CA ASP A 172 -11.80 27.23 14.94
C ASP A 172 -11.95 26.74 13.50
N ALA A 173 -12.11 25.42 13.33
CA ALA A 173 -12.31 24.83 12.01
C ALA A 173 -13.57 25.36 11.31
N ARG A 174 -14.68 25.57 12.04
CA ARG A 174 -15.91 26.18 11.47
C ARG A 174 -15.72 27.62 10.98
N ALA A 175 -14.70 28.34 11.46
CA ALA A 175 -14.40 29.68 11.00
C ALA A 175 -13.56 29.69 9.72
N GLU A 176 -12.85 28.59 9.43
CA GLU A 176 -11.90 28.47 8.31
C GLU A 176 -12.41 27.60 7.15
N PHE A 177 -13.28 26.63 7.44
CA PHE A 177 -13.74 25.64 6.47
C PHE A 177 -15.24 25.76 6.17
N GLU A 178 -15.63 25.34 4.96
CA GLU A 178 -17.02 25.39 4.49
C GLU A 178 -17.91 24.35 5.21
N LEU A 179 -17.35 23.18 5.49
CA LEU A 179 -18.04 22.08 6.14
C LEU A 179 -17.22 21.54 7.32
N VAL A 180 -17.89 21.25 8.44
CA VAL A 180 -17.29 20.56 9.59
C VAL A 180 -18.17 19.38 9.99
N VAL A 181 -17.67 18.19 9.70
CA VAL A 181 -18.22 16.90 10.14
C VAL A 181 -17.75 16.64 11.56
N ASN A 182 -18.69 16.32 12.46
CA ASN A 182 -18.40 16.03 13.87
C ASN A 182 -18.64 14.54 14.16
N ASP A 183 -18.41 14.13 15.41
CA ASP A 183 -18.65 12.77 15.90
C ASP A 183 -17.83 11.69 15.18
N LEU A 184 -16.57 12.00 14.87
CA LEU A 184 -15.61 11.01 14.38
C LEU A 184 -15.44 9.89 15.43
N GLN A 185 -15.49 8.64 14.97
CA GLN A 185 -15.26 7.48 15.83
C GLN A 185 -13.83 6.99 15.69
N LYS A 186 -13.28 6.50 16.80
CA LYS A 186 -11.97 5.84 16.88
C LYS A 186 -12.22 4.38 17.26
N VAL A 187 -11.93 3.47 16.35
CA VAL A 187 -12.07 2.02 16.58
C VAL A 187 -10.72 1.39 16.31
N GLY A 188 -10.05 0.92 17.36
CA GLY A 188 -8.64 0.52 17.27
C GLY A 188 -7.77 1.71 16.85
N ASP A 189 -6.94 1.49 15.83
CA ASP A 189 -6.03 2.48 15.24
C ASP A 189 -6.59 3.15 13.98
N GLN A 190 -7.92 3.11 13.80
CA GLN A 190 -8.60 3.68 12.64
C GLN A 190 -9.57 4.78 13.02
N VAL A 191 -9.72 5.75 12.10
CA VAL A 191 -10.66 6.86 12.23
C VAL A 191 -11.80 6.71 11.24
N TRP A 192 -13.00 6.80 11.78
CA TRP A 192 -14.26 6.63 11.08
C TRP A 192 -15.01 7.95 11.06
N VAL A 193 -15.20 8.47 9.86
CA VAL A 193 -15.94 9.70 9.59
C VAL A 193 -17.40 9.33 9.31
N PRO A 194 -18.37 9.89 10.04
CA PRO A 194 -19.76 9.68 9.71
C PRO A 194 -20.10 10.36 8.39
N VAL A 195 -20.79 9.64 7.52
CA VAL A 195 -21.29 10.09 6.23
C VAL A 195 -22.75 9.63 6.07
N PHE A 196 -23.47 10.15 5.09
CA PHE A 196 -24.89 9.87 4.89
C PHE A 196 -25.12 9.29 3.49
N ALA A 197 -25.70 8.09 3.42
CA ALA A 197 -26.13 7.47 2.18
C ALA A 197 -27.60 7.81 1.92
N GLY A 198 -27.89 8.40 0.76
CA GLY A 198 -29.24 8.87 0.42
C GLY A 198 -29.74 9.95 1.40
N ALA A 199 -31.01 9.89 1.76
CA ALA A 199 -31.68 10.98 2.48
C ALA A 199 -31.41 11.02 4.00
N ASP A 200 -31.11 9.90 4.65
CA ASP A 200 -31.03 9.86 6.13
C ASP A 200 -30.17 8.71 6.70
N GLU A 201 -29.63 7.80 5.88
CA GLU A 201 -28.92 6.65 6.39
C GLU A 201 -27.48 7.01 6.77
N ARG A 202 -27.19 7.06 8.07
CA ARG A 202 -25.83 7.31 8.57
C ARG A 202 -24.99 6.04 8.43
N VAL A 203 -23.93 6.15 7.62
CA VAL A 203 -22.90 5.12 7.44
C VAL A 203 -21.52 5.70 7.80
N TYR A 204 -20.46 4.90 7.70
CA TYR A 204 -19.11 5.32 8.12
C TYR A 204 -18.07 5.13 7.03
N MET A 205 -17.22 6.15 6.88
CA MET A 205 -16.09 6.16 5.97
C MET A 205 -14.80 6.06 6.78
N GLN A 206 -13.96 5.07 6.49
CA GLN A 206 -12.61 5.03 7.02
C GLN A 206 -11.78 6.15 6.37
N PHE A 207 -11.12 6.96 7.19
CA PHE A 207 -10.15 7.94 6.73
C PHE A 207 -8.77 7.29 6.59
N ASP A 208 -8.17 7.44 5.41
CA ASP A 208 -6.92 6.82 4.98
C ASP A 208 -6.22 7.72 3.95
N THR A 209 -4.89 7.71 3.96
CA THR A 209 -4.00 8.49 3.08
C THR A 209 -3.04 7.62 2.25
N SER A 210 -3.21 6.30 2.28
CA SER A 210 -2.25 5.32 1.72
C SER A 210 -2.67 4.67 0.40
N THR A 211 -3.85 5.01 -0.14
CA THR A 211 -4.35 4.47 -1.41
C THR A 211 -4.92 5.57 -2.30
N TYR A 212 -4.88 5.38 -3.62
CA TYR A 212 -5.50 6.34 -4.53
C TYR A 212 -7.02 6.20 -4.60
N HIS A 213 -7.53 4.98 -4.79
CA HIS A 213 -8.95 4.77 -5.07
C HIS A 213 -9.82 4.95 -3.82
N THR A 214 -10.83 5.81 -3.93
CA THR A 214 -11.90 5.87 -2.94
C THR A 214 -12.83 4.71 -3.18
N ARG A 215 -13.15 3.96 -2.12
CA ARG A 215 -13.86 2.68 -2.22
C ARG A 215 -15.20 2.76 -1.51
N ILE A 216 -16.19 2.07 -2.06
CA ILE A 216 -17.52 1.88 -1.48
C ILE A 216 -17.83 0.40 -1.42
N ASP A 217 -18.46 -0.01 -0.32
CA ASP A 217 -18.94 -1.38 -0.16
C ASP A 217 -19.97 -1.73 -1.26
N GLN A 218 -19.87 -2.93 -1.81
CA GLN A 218 -20.72 -3.37 -2.91
C GLN A 218 -22.20 -3.47 -2.52
N GLU A 219 -22.53 -3.87 -1.29
CA GLU A 219 -23.90 -3.95 -0.80
C GLU A 219 -24.49 -2.54 -0.63
N LEU A 220 -23.71 -1.61 -0.05
CA LEU A 220 -24.12 -0.22 0.05
C LEU A 220 -24.34 0.42 -1.33
N ALA A 221 -23.37 0.25 -2.24
CA ALA A 221 -23.46 0.78 -3.60
C ALA A 221 -24.70 0.26 -4.34
N SER A 222 -25.02 -1.04 -4.17
CA SER A 222 -26.22 -1.65 -4.72
C SER A 222 -27.50 -1.07 -4.09
N THR A 223 -27.50 -0.84 -2.78
CA THR A 223 -28.63 -0.27 -2.02
C THR A 223 -28.97 1.14 -2.52
N ILE A 224 -27.96 1.97 -2.74
CA ILE A 224 -28.16 3.32 -3.28
C ILE A 224 -28.28 3.36 -4.81
N SER A 225 -28.15 2.22 -5.51
CA SER A 225 -28.15 2.14 -6.98
C SER A 225 -27.01 2.89 -7.68
N TYR A 226 -25.85 3.04 -7.03
CA TYR A 226 -24.64 3.61 -7.61
C TYR A 226 -23.93 2.60 -8.54
N PRO A 227 -23.41 3.02 -9.72
CA PRO A 227 -23.41 4.37 -10.29
C PRO A 227 -24.60 4.67 -11.22
N SER A 228 -25.58 3.75 -11.30
CA SER A 228 -26.65 3.81 -12.31
C SER A 228 -27.69 4.91 -12.08
N ASP A 229 -27.92 5.30 -10.83
CA ASP A 229 -28.82 6.38 -10.45
C ASP A 229 -27.99 7.61 -10.09
N LYS A 230 -28.31 8.76 -10.69
CA LYS A 230 -27.62 10.03 -10.41
C LYS A 230 -28.01 10.63 -9.07
N ASP A 231 -29.17 10.22 -8.55
CA ASP A 231 -29.62 10.61 -7.22
C ASP A 231 -28.99 9.71 -6.13
N ALA A 232 -28.23 8.67 -6.53
CA ALA A 232 -27.42 7.82 -5.64
C ALA A 232 -26.24 8.60 -5.06
N SER A 233 -26.46 9.21 -3.91
CA SER A 233 -25.50 10.14 -3.32
C SER A 233 -25.07 9.70 -1.93
N VAL A 234 -23.77 9.87 -1.67
CA VAL A 234 -23.19 9.81 -0.33
C VAL A 234 -22.72 11.21 0.02
N TYR A 235 -23.08 11.70 1.21
CA TYR A 235 -22.79 13.05 1.66
C TYR A 235 -21.93 13.04 2.92
N PHE A 236 -21.14 14.09 3.13
CA PHE A 236 -20.45 14.29 4.40
C PHE A 236 -21.41 14.79 5.49
N SER A 237 -22.53 15.41 5.11
CA SER A 237 -23.51 15.97 6.01
C SER A 237 -24.95 15.53 5.68
N ASN A 238 -25.87 15.62 6.65
CA ASN A 238 -27.30 15.35 6.44
C ASN A 238 -28.04 16.58 5.88
N GLY A 239 -27.50 17.26 4.87
CA GLY A 239 -28.03 18.55 4.41
C GLY A 239 -27.86 18.79 2.91
N GLU A 240 -28.72 19.62 2.33
CA GLU A 240 -28.73 19.94 0.89
C GLU A 240 -27.55 20.82 0.42
N SER A 241 -26.64 21.22 1.30
CA SER A 241 -25.61 22.23 1.02
C SER A 241 -24.23 21.67 0.69
N ASP A 242 -23.93 20.40 1.00
CA ASP A 242 -22.69 19.75 0.59
C ASP A 242 -22.86 18.97 -0.70
N ARG A 243 -21.83 18.99 -1.56
CA ARG A 243 -21.82 18.16 -2.76
C ARG A 243 -21.66 16.69 -2.38
N PRO A 244 -22.36 15.77 -3.06
CA PRO A 244 -22.15 14.35 -2.86
C PRO A 244 -20.69 13.95 -3.09
N ILE A 245 -20.16 13.10 -2.22
CA ILE A 245 -18.89 12.38 -2.40
C ILE A 245 -18.87 11.66 -3.76
N THR A 246 -20.01 11.09 -4.17
CA THR A 246 -20.21 10.40 -5.46
C THR A 246 -20.06 11.33 -6.68
N GLU A 247 -20.22 12.65 -6.53
CA GLU A 247 -19.93 13.63 -7.59
C GLU A 247 -18.49 14.16 -7.53
N MET A 248 -17.80 13.96 -6.41
CA MET A 248 -16.48 14.50 -6.15
C MET A 248 -15.36 13.55 -6.58
N ALA A 249 -15.59 12.25 -6.43
CA ALA A 249 -14.71 11.18 -6.90
C ALA A 249 -15.52 10.00 -7.41
N ALA A 250 -15.00 9.31 -8.43
CA ALA A 250 -15.50 7.99 -8.77
C ALA A 250 -15.20 7.03 -7.61
N LEU A 251 -16.20 6.26 -7.19
CA LEU A 251 -16.06 5.25 -6.14
C LEU A 251 -15.89 3.87 -6.74
N MET A 252 -14.82 3.19 -6.37
CA MET A 252 -14.58 1.81 -6.74
C MET A 252 -15.42 0.88 -5.84
N ARG A 253 -16.29 0.08 -6.45
CA ARG A 253 -17.11 -0.91 -5.73
C ARG A 253 -16.26 -2.12 -5.36
N ILE A 254 -16.21 -2.45 -4.08
CA ILE A 254 -15.45 -3.60 -3.55
C ILE A 254 -16.31 -4.36 -2.55
N ASP A 255 -16.20 -5.68 -2.54
CA ASP A 255 -16.75 -6.52 -1.47
C ASP A 255 -15.78 -6.49 -0.27
N PHE A 256 -16.11 -5.69 0.75
CA PHE A 256 -15.29 -5.53 1.95
C PHE A 256 -15.30 -6.76 2.88
N GLU A 257 -16.24 -7.69 2.72
CA GLU A 257 -16.19 -8.96 3.46
C GLU A 257 -15.10 -9.89 2.90
N SER A 258 -14.82 -9.76 1.61
CA SER A 258 -13.83 -10.58 0.89
C SER A 258 -12.43 -9.96 0.82
N ASP A 259 -12.30 -8.66 1.07
CA ASP A 259 -11.02 -7.95 1.04
C ASP A 259 -10.36 -8.02 2.42
N ASP A 260 -9.26 -8.78 2.52
CA ASP A 260 -8.47 -8.93 3.75
C ASP A 260 -7.91 -7.60 4.29
N ARG A 261 -7.96 -6.52 3.50
CA ARG A 261 -7.52 -5.17 3.88
C ARG A 261 -8.61 -4.35 4.57
N THR A 262 -9.85 -4.83 4.61
CA THR A 262 -11.00 -4.08 5.13
C THR A 262 -11.58 -4.74 6.37
N ASN A 263 -12.14 -3.92 7.26
CA ASN A 263 -12.69 -4.37 8.53
C ASN A 263 -14.21 -4.60 8.45
N ALA A 264 -14.72 -5.57 9.21
CA ALA A 264 -16.15 -5.85 9.27
C ALA A 264 -16.94 -4.60 9.72
N GLY A 265 -17.91 -4.17 8.89
CA GLY A 265 -18.71 -2.97 9.12
C GLY A 265 -18.19 -1.69 8.45
N GLN A 266 -17.11 -1.78 7.68
CA GLN A 266 -16.68 -0.72 6.77
C GLN A 266 -17.72 -0.53 5.67
N THR A 267 -18.04 0.73 5.33
CA THR A 267 -18.97 1.03 4.22
C THR A 267 -18.34 1.92 3.15
N LEU A 268 -17.36 2.75 3.52
CA LEU A 268 -16.52 3.50 2.57
C LEU A 268 -15.07 3.57 3.08
N ALA A 269 -14.13 3.82 2.17
CA ALA A 269 -12.72 4.14 2.48
C ALA A 269 -12.25 5.31 1.61
N THR A 270 -11.62 6.32 2.20
CA THR A 270 -11.05 7.42 1.42
C THR A 270 -9.82 6.98 0.65
N GLY A 271 -9.67 7.47 -0.59
CA GLY A 271 -8.40 7.46 -1.30
C GLY A 271 -8.03 8.87 -1.78
N LEU A 272 -6.82 9.04 -2.30
CA LEU A 272 -6.33 10.31 -2.84
C LEU A 272 -7.25 10.89 -3.93
N SER A 273 -7.96 10.05 -4.69
CA SER A 273 -9.00 10.45 -5.65
C SER A 273 -10.02 11.42 -5.04
N LEU A 274 -10.46 11.19 -3.81
CA LEU A 274 -11.37 12.07 -3.09
C LEU A 274 -10.61 13.18 -2.36
N LEU A 275 -9.54 12.84 -1.64
CA LEU A 275 -8.84 13.80 -0.77
C LEU A 275 -8.26 14.98 -1.56
N THR A 276 -7.77 14.75 -2.77
CA THR A 276 -7.23 15.81 -3.64
C THR A 276 -8.28 16.81 -4.13
N GLY A 277 -9.58 16.57 -3.87
CA GLY A 277 -10.66 17.51 -4.14
C GLY A 277 -10.88 18.56 -3.05
N TYR A 278 -10.19 18.44 -1.91
CA TYR A 278 -10.42 19.26 -0.72
C TYR A 278 -9.12 19.85 -0.12
N ASP A 279 -9.25 21.03 0.47
CA ASP A 279 -8.43 21.44 1.61
C ASP A 279 -9.14 20.89 2.85
N LEU A 280 -8.47 20.01 3.57
CA LEU A 280 -9.08 19.27 4.67
C LEU A 280 -8.24 19.35 5.93
N GLU A 281 -8.91 19.36 7.09
CA GLU A 281 -8.29 19.23 8.40
C GLU A 281 -9.01 18.14 9.21
N ILE A 282 -8.26 17.14 9.68
CA ILE A 282 -8.78 16.07 10.54
C ILE A 282 -8.15 16.13 11.93
N ASN A 283 -8.99 16.11 12.96
CA ASN A 283 -8.58 16.06 14.36
C ASN A 283 -9.45 15.05 15.13
N PRO A 284 -9.01 13.79 15.24
CA PRO A 284 -9.78 12.73 15.87
C PRO A 284 -9.77 12.79 17.40
N GLN A 285 -8.88 13.58 18.02
CA GLN A 285 -8.94 13.82 19.46
C GLN A 285 -10.04 14.81 19.83
N ARG A 286 -10.32 15.75 18.93
CA ARG A 286 -11.42 16.71 19.04
C ARG A 286 -12.68 16.25 18.33
N GLY A 287 -12.60 15.18 17.54
CA GLY A 287 -13.75 14.51 16.95
C GLY A 287 -14.32 15.21 15.72
N TYR A 288 -13.50 15.87 14.90
CA TYR A 288 -13.96 16.55 13.67
C TYR A 288 -13.10 16.27 12.44
N LEU A 289 -13.74 16.39 11.27
CA LEU A 289 -13.15 16.55 9.95
C LEU A 289 -13.73 17.84 9.35
N ALA A 290 -12.87 18.73 8.91
CA ALA A 290 -13.24 19.99 8.28
C ALA A 290 -12.78 20.00 6.82
N LEU A 291 -13.59 20.57 5.92
CA LEU A 291 -13.46 20.45 4.47
C LEU A 291 -13.82 21.76 3.79
N THR A 292 -13.00 22.16 2.83
CA THR A 292 -13.27 23.22 1.85
C THR A 292 -12.96 22.66 0.46
N GLN A 293 -13.88 22.81 -0.47
CA GLN A 293 -13.66 22.30 -1.82
C GLN A 293 -12.63 23.15 -2.56
N ILE A 294 -11.57 22.52 -3.11
CA ILE A 294 -10.53 23.23 -3.90
C ILE A 294 -10.72 23.06 -5.41
N THR A 295 -11.23 21.92 -5.87
CA THR A 295 -11.45 21.65 -7.29
C THR A 295 -12.88 21.19 -7.56
N ASN A 296 -13.44 21.65 -8.69
CA ASN A 296 -14.73 21.16 -9.18
C ASN A 296 -14.53 19.76 -9.79
N SER A 297 -14.66 18.74 -8.94
CA SER A 297 -14.59 17.30 -9.26
C SER A 297 -13.20 16.80 -9.70
N ASN A 298 -12.74 15.72 -9.06
CA ASN A 298 -11.72 14.83 -9.62
C ASN A 298 -12.37 13.69 -10.42
N TYR A 299 -13.64 13.87 -10.80
CA TYR A 299 -14.44 12.89 -11.50
C TYR A 299 -13.94 12.74 -12.93
N ARG A 300 -12.91 11.90 -13.09
CA ARG A 300 -12.40 11.48 -14.39
C ARG A 300 -13.32 10.38 -14.87
N SER A 301 -14.01 10.60 -15.98
CA SER A 301 -14.78 9.54 -16.65
C SER A 301 -13.94 8.30 -16.96
N GLN A 302 -12.61 8.47 -17.03
CA GLN A 302 -11.63 7.38 -17.09
C GLN A 302 -11.69 6.45 -15.88
N ASP A 303 -11.83 7.00 -14.67
CA ASP A 303 -11.89 6.21 -13.43
C ASP A 303 -13.15 5.35 -13.38
N GLU A 304 -14.30 5.89 -13.78
CA GLU A 304 -15.53 5.11 -13.91
C GLU A 304 -15.41 4.01 -14.97
N GLU A 305 -14.83 4.31 -16.14
CA GLU A 305 -14.64 3.32 -17.20
C GLU A 305 -13.77 2.17 -16.72
N PHE A 306 -12.67 2.49 -16.03
CA PHE A 306 -11.79 1.51 -15.40
C PHE A 306 -12.49 0.71 -14.31
N TYR A 307 -13.15 1.36 -13.34
CA TYR A 307 -13.84 0.67 -12.25
C TYR A 307 -14.96 -0.23 -12.74
N ALA A 308 -15.75 0.21 -13.72
CA ALA A 308 -16.79 -0.60 -14.33
C ALA A 308 -16.21 -1.84 -15.02
N ALA A 309 -15.05 -1.71 -15.69
CA ALA A 309 -14.37 -2.82 -16.33
C ALA A 309 -13.80 -3.83 -15.31
N VAL A 310 -13.19 -3.34 -14.23
CA VAL A 310 -12.64 -4.16 -13.14
C VAL A 310 -13.76 -4.95 -12.44
N GLU A 311 -14.83 -4.28 -12.04
CA GLU A 311 -15.93 -4.92 -11.33
C GLU A 311 -16.64 -5.97 -12.18
N ALA A 312 -16.85 -5.69 -13.47
CA ALA A 312 -17.44 -6.65 -14.39
C ALA A 312 -16.48 -7.81 -14.73
N LYS A 313 -15.22 -7.75 -14.27
CA LYS A 313 -14.11 -8.59 -14.72
C LYS A 313 -14.02 -8.67 -16.25
N ASP A 314 -14.35 -7.55 -16.93
CA ASP A 314 -14.47 -7.51 -18.38
C ASP A 314 -13.12 -7.18 -19.03
N ARG A 315 -12.46 -8.24 -19.50
CA ARG A 315 -11.18 -8.17 -20.20
C ARG A 315 -11.23 -7.30 -21.46
N HIS A 316 -12.33 -7.31 -22.20
CA HIS A 316 -12.47 -6.50 -23.41
C HIS A 316 -12.64 -5.01 -23.06
N ALA A 317 -13.39 -4.71 -22.00
CA ALA A 317 -13.51 -3.34 -21.50
C ALA A 317 -12.16 -2.80 -21.02
N LEU A 318 -11.37 -3.59 -20.29
CA LEU A 318 -9.99 -3.22 -19.91
C LEU A 318 -9.10 -2.99 -21.13
N ASP A 319 -9.18 -3.86 -22.14
CA ASP A 319 -8.43 -3.70 -23.38
C ASP A 319 -8.80 -2.41 -24.14
N THR A 320 -10.08 -2.04 -24.08
CA THR A 320 -10.62 -0.80 -24.67
C THR A 320 -10.13 0.42 -23.90
N PHE A 321 -10.20 0.38 -22.56
CA PHE A 321 -9.69 1.42 -21.67
C PHE A 321 -8.20 1.70 -21.93
N LEU A 322 -7.38 0.64 -21.92
CA LEU A 322 -5.94 0.74 -22.15
C LEU A 322 -5.60 1.34 -23.54
N ALA A 323 -6.42 1.08 -24.55
CA ALA A 323 -6.23 1.65 -25.88
C ALA A 323 -6.70 3.12 -25.97
N ALA A 324 -7.75 3.49 -25.25
CA ALA A 324 -8.31 4.83 -25.25
C ALA A 324 -7.48 5.81 -24.39
N HIS A 325 -6.91 5.33 -23.28
CA HIS A 325 -6.26 6.18 -22.28
C HIS A 325 -4.83 5.70 -21.93
N PRO A 326 -3.91 5.61 -22.91
CA PRO A 326 -2.56 5.05 -22.70
C PRO A 326 -1.64 5.91 -21.81
N ALA A 327 -2.07 7.09 -21.39
CA ALA A 327 -1.31 7.95 -20.47
C ALA A 327 -2.05 8.19 -19.16
N ASP A 328 -3.13 7.45 -18.91
CA ASP A 328 -3.88 7.56 -17.67
C ASP A 328 -3.16 6.82 -16.54
N ARG A 329 -3.35 7.29 -15.30
CA ARG A 329 -2.69 6.70 -14.13
C ARG A 329 -3.12 5.26 -13.88
N ASN A 330 -4.33 4.87 -14.28
CA ASN A 330 -4.84 3.52 -14.04
C ASN A 330 -4.29 2.50 -15.06
N VAL A 331 -3.40 2.88 -15.98
CA VAL A 331 -2.89 1.95 -17.00
C VAL A 331 -2.21 0.74 -16.36
N GLU A 332 -1.33 0.95 -15.39
CA GLU A 332 -0.59 -0.16 -14.75
C GLU A 332 -1.54 -1.12 -14.02
N GLU A 333 -2.47 -0.59 -13.22
CA GLU A 333 -3.50 -1.38 -12.54
C GLU A 333 -4.44 -2.07 -13.53
N ALA A 334 -4.82 -1.41 -14.63
CA ALA A 334 -5.65 -2.00 -15.67
C ALA A 334 -4.95 -3.14 -16.40
N VAL A 335 -3.64 -3.06 -16.63
CA VAL A 335 -2.86 -4.18 -17.14
C VAL A 335 -2.80 -5.32 -16.11
N GLU A 336 -2.63 -5.00 -14.83
CA GLU A 336 -2.65 -6.00 -13.76
C GLU A 336 -3.97 -6.77 -13.72
N TYR A 337 -5.10 -6.08 -13.61
CA TYR A 337 -6.42 -6.71 -13.62
C TYR A 337 -6.67 -7.47 -14.93
N ARG A 338 -6.27 -6.91 -16.09
CA ARG A 338 -6.43 -7.59 -17.38
C ARG A 338 -5.64 -8.90 -17.41
N PHE A 339 -4.43 -8.91 -16.87
CA PHE A 339 -3.59 -10.08 -16.78
C PHE A 339 -4.19 -11.13 -15.84
N VAL A 340 -4.56 -10.73 -14.62
CA VAL A 340 -5.17 -11.61 -13.61
C VAL A 340 -6.46 -12.24 -14.13
N TYR A 341 -7.37 -11.47 -14.72
CA TYR A 341 -8.59 -12.03 -15.32
C TYR A 341 -8.30 -12.92 -16.52
N GLY A 342 -7.23 -12.63 -17.27
CA GLY A 342 -6.73 -13.52 -18.32
C GLY A 342 -6.25 -14.86 -17.75
N LEU A 343 -5.61 -14.88 -16.57
CA LEU A 343 -5.17 -16.10 -15.92
C LEU A 343 -6.38 -16.93 -15.47
N GLU A 344 -7.37 -16.28 -14.84
CA GLU A 344 -8.64 -16.90 -14.46
C GLU A 344 -9.36 -17.52 -15.68
N ALA A 345 -9.31 -16.83 -16.83
CA ALA A 345 -9.92 -17.28 -18.08
C ALA A 345 -9.04 -18.26 -18.89
N SER A 346 -7.82 -18.55 -18.44
CA SER A 346 -6.83 -19.35 -19.17
C SER A 346 -6.54 -18.83 -20.59
N ASP A 347 -6.29 -17.52 -20.70
CA ASP A 347 -5.89 -16.89 -21.96
C ASP A 347 -4.60 -17.48 -22.53
N ASP A 348 -4.53 -17.51 -23.86
CA ASP A 348 -3.32 -17.88 -24.58
C ASP A 348 -2.16 -16.95 -24.18
N ILE A 349 -0.95 -17.52 -24.13
CA ILE A 349 0.28 -16.80 -23.75
C ILE A 349 0.47 -15.53 -24.59
N GLU A 350 0.19 -15.59 -25.90
CA GLU A 350 0.31 -14.44 -26.79
C GLU A 350 -0.63 -13.29 -26.41
N VAL A 351 -1.85 -13.61 -25.97
CA VAL A 351 -2.84 -12.62 -25.52
C VAL A 351 -2.41 -11.99 -24.20
N GLN A 352 -1.90 -12.81 -23.27
CA GLN A 352 -1.37 -12.32 -22.00
C GLN A 352 -0.17 -11.39 -22.20
N MET A 353 0.79 -11.81 -23.02
CA MET A 353 1.97 -11.01 -23.31
C MET A 353 1.60 -9.70 -24.01
N ALA A 354 0.64 -9.71 -24.95
CA ALA A 354 0.17 -8.49 -25.61
C ALA A 354 -0.45 -7.49 -24.63
N ALA A 355 -1.13 -7.94 -23.56
CA ALA A 355 -1.63 -7.06 -22.51
C ALA A 355 -0.48 -6.45 -21.70
N LEU A 356 0.52 -7.25 -21.31
CA LEU A 356 1.69 -6.78 -20.57
C LEU A 356 2.49 -5.73 -21.35
N GLU A 357 2.63 -5.88 -22.66
CA GLU A 357 3.35 -4.92 -23.51
C GLU A 357 2.74 -3.51 -23.45
N LYS A 358 1.42 -3.39 -23.27
CA LYS A 358 0.77 -2.07 -23.09
C LYS A 358 1.29 -1.35 -21.85
N GLY A 359 1.56 -2.09 -20.77
CA GLY A 359 2.15 -1.54 -19.55
C GLY A 359 3.63 -1.22 -19.74
N VAL A 360 4.39 -2.11 -20.39
CA VAL A 360 5.81 -1.88 -20.71
C VAL A 360 6.02 -0.59 -21.51
N ASP A 361 5.09 -0.26 -22.41
CA ASP A 361 5.17 0.95 -23.23
C ASP A 361 5.08 2.24 -22.43
N VAL A 362 4.34 2.23 -21.30
CA VAL A 362 4.16 3.40 -20.43
C VAL A 362 5.14 3.42 -19.25
N THR A 363 5.66 2.27 -18.84
CA THR A 363 6.67 2.19 -17.79
C THR A 363 8.02 2.72 -18.27
N ASP A 364 8.67 3.47 -17.39
CA ASP A 364 10.01 4.00 -17.62
C ASP A 364 11.03 2.90 -17.91
N LYS A 365 11.96 3.19 -18.83
CA LYS A 365 12.90 2.18 -19.36
C LYS A 365 13.70 1.46 -18.28
N GLY A 366 14.07 2.15 -17.19
CA GLY A 366 14.81 1.58 -16.07
C GLY A 366 13.98 0.63 -15.18
N GLU A 367 12.66 0.78 -15.20
CA GLU A 367 11.73 0.07 -14.31
C GLU A 367 11.00 -1.09 -15.01
N ARG A 368 11.01 -1.14 -16.34
CA ARG A 368 10.40 -2.23 -17.14
C ARG A 368 10.80 -3.64 -16.71
N PHE A 369 12.05 -3.82 -16.26
CA PHE A 369 12.50 -5.10 -15.70
C PHE A 369 11.65 -5.49 -14.47
N ARG A 370 11.53 -4.58 -13.50
CA ARG A 370 10.84 -4.86 -12.23
C ARG A 370 9.35 -5.00 -12.45
N TYR A 371 8.77 -4.12 -13.28
CA TYR A 371 7.38 -4.20 -13.71
C TYR A 371 7.04 -5.60 -14.22
N LEU A 372 7.73 -6.09 -15.25
CA LEU A 372 7.50 -7.43 -15.80
C LEU A 372 7.81 -8.55 -14.81
N ASN A 373 8.85 -8.40 -13.98
CA ASN A 373 9.19 -9.38 -12.96
C ASN A 373 8.09 -9.53 -11.89
N GLY A 374 7.33 -8.47 -11.60
CA GLY A 374 6.12 -8.54 -10.77
C GLY A 374 5.09 -9.52 -11.33
N PHE A 375 4.86 -9.49 -12.65
CA PHE A 375 3.95 -10.41 -13.34
C PHE A 375 4.42 -11.86 -13.36
N VAL A 376 5.73 -12.10 -13.33
CA VAL A 376 6.26 -13.45 -13.11
C VAL A 376 5.82 -13.98 -11.75
N GLY A 377 5.91 -13.15 -10.70
CA GLY A 377 5.44 -13.48 -9.36
C GLY A 377 3.94 -13.76 -9.29
N LEU A 378 3.12 -12.92 -9.93
CA LEU A 378 1.66 -13.11 -10.02
C LEU A 378 1.30 -14.42 -10.73
N ALA A 379 1.94 -14.69 -11.88
CA ALA A 379 1.73 -15.94 -12.62
C ALA A 379 2.14 -17.17 -11.80
N ALA A 380 3.23 -17.10 -11.04
CA ALA A 380 3.67 -18.16 -10.16
C ALA A 380 2.69 -18.43 -9.00
N GLN A 381 2.20 -17.36 -8.36
CA GLN A 381 1.20 -17.46 -7.28
C GLN A 381 -0.11 -18.08 -7.76
N ALA A 382 -0.55 -17.70 -8.97
CA ALA A 382 -1.71 -18.27 -9.63
C ALA A 382 -1.48 -19.71 -10.15
N GLN A 383 -0.26 -20.24 -10.04
CA GLN A 383 0.14 -21.55 -10.60
C GLN A 383 -0.16 -21.65 -12.10
N ALA A 384 0.04 -20.54 -12.82
CA ALA A 384 -0.17 -20.46 -14.26
C ALA A 384 0.79 -21.39 -15.02
N ASP A 385 0.53 -21.60 -16.32
CA ASP A 385 1.43 -22.37 -17.20
C ASP A 385 2.89 -21.88 -17.05
N PRO A 386 3.84 -22.76 -16.70
CA PRO A 386 5.26 -22.40 -16.62
C PRO A 386 5.80 -21.75 -17.91
N ASN A 387 5.23 -22.04 -19.07
CA ASN A 387 5.60 -21.38 -20.33
C ASN A 387 5.24 -19.90 -20.36
N LEU A 388 4.15 -19.48 -19.70
CA LEU A 388 3.82 -18.07 -19.53
C LEU A 388 4.85 -17.39 -18.62
N GLN A 389 5.17 -18.04 -17.49
CA GLN A 389 6.19 -17.54 -16.55
C GLN A 389 7.55 -17.38 -17.25
N ILE A 390 7.93 -18.35 -18.09
CA ILE A 390 9.13 -18.29 -18.94
C ILE A 390 9.04 -17.12 -19.92
N ALA A 391 7.92 -16.96 -20.65
CA ALA A 391 7.77 -15.89 -21.63
C ALA A 391 7.91 -14.50 -21.00
N ILE A 392 7.28 -14.27 -19.84
CA ILE A 392 7.38 -13.01 -19.09
C ILE A 392 8.82 -12.81 -18.60
N GLY A 393 9.46 -13.84 -18.04
CA GLY A 393 10.82 -13.75 -17.51
C GLY A 393 11.89 -13.56 -18.59
N GLU A 394 11.72 -14.14 -19.78
CA GLU A 394 12.58 -13.86 -20.93
C GLU A 394 12.42 -12.43 -21.42
N ARG A 395 11.18 -11.93 -21.49
CA ARG A 395 10.92 -10.54 -21.86
C ARG A 395 11.48 -9.55 -20.83
N SER A 396 11.36 -9.84 -19.53
CA SER A 396 11.91 -8.97 -18.48
C SER A 396 13.44 -8.88 -18.57
N LEU A 397 14.11 -9.99 -18.87
CA LEU A 397 15.57 -10.05 -19.05
C LEU A 397 16.11 -9.20 -20.20
N GLU A 398 15.31 -8.85 -21.20
CA GLU A 398 15.72 -7.91 -22.25
C GLU A 398 15.99 -6.50 -21.68
N PHE A 399 15.33 -6.14 -20.58
CA PHE A 399 15.48 -4.85 -19.91
C PHE A 399 16.49 -4.87 -18.76
N VAL A 400 17.06 -6.02 -18.40
CA VAL A 400 17.94 -6.15 -17.24
C VAL A 400 19.20 -5.29 -17.34
N GLY A 401 19.68 -5.00 -18.56
CA GLY A 401 20.87 -4.20 -18.79
C GLY A 401 20.71 -2.72 -18.46
N VAL A 402 19.46 -2.24 -18.36
CA VAL A 402 19.11 -0.87 -18.00
C VAL A 402 18.40 -0.78 -16.64
N SER A 403 18.29 -1.91 -15.92
CA SER A 403 17.65 -1.94 -14.60
C SER A 403 18.46 -1.16 -13.57
N ASN A 404 17.74 -0.45 -12.70
CA ASN A 404 18.32 0.34 -11.61
C ASN A 404 18.83 -0.51 -10.44
N ASN A 405 18.54 -1.82 -10.39
CA ASN A 405 18.97 -2.71 -9.30
C ASN A 405 19.76 -3.93 -9.81
N PRO A 406 21.09 -3.99 -9.58
CA PRO A 406 21.92 -5.12 -9.99
C PRO A 406 21.51 -6.48 -9.40
N ALA A 407 20.88 -6.51 -8.21
CA ALA A 407 20.48 -7.76 -7.55
C ALA A 407 19.33 -8.48 -8.27
N ASP A 408 18.45 -7.71 -8.92
CA ASP A 408 17.26 -8.20 -9.60
C ASP A 408 17.61 -9.23 -10.69
N ARG A 409 18.76 -9.05 -11.35
CA ARG A 409 19.28 -9.95 -12.39
C ARG A 409 19.51 -11.36 -11.89
N GLN A 410 20.16 -11.52 -10.73
CA GLN A 410 20.51 -12.85 -10.22
C GLN A 410 19.25 -13.63 -9.86
N GLN A 411 18.28 -12.97 -9.23
CA GLN A 411 17.05 -13.59 -8.76
C GLN A 411 16.22 -14.16 -9.91
N ILE A 412 15.94 -13.35 -10.95
CA ILE A 412 15.17 -13.85 -12.10
C ILE A 412 15.93 -14.96 -12.83
N GLN A 413 17.26 -14.87 -12.95
CA GLN A 413 18.03 -15.91 -13.64
C GLN A 413 18.00 -17.24 -12.88
N MET A 414 18.05 -17.21 -11.55
CA MET A 414 17.88 -18.43 -10.75
C MET A 414 16.48 -19.02 -10.93
N TYR A 415 15.46 -18.17 -10.88
CA TYR A 415 14.07 -18.58 -11.06
C TYR A 415 13.79 -19.17 -12.45
N MET A 416 14.29 -18.55 -13.53
CA MET A 416 14.22 -19.09 -14.88
C MET A 416 14.96 -20.42 -15.01
N GLY A 417 16.09 -20.57 -14.30
CA GLY A 417 16.81 -21.84 -14.22
C GLY A 417 15.96 -22.96 -13.60
N ASP A 418 15.22 -22.64 -12.53
CA ASP A 418 14.30 -23.57 -11.87
C ASP A 418 13.17 -23.99 -12.82
N LEU A 419 12.50 -23.04 -13.50
CA LEU A 419 11.42 -23.33 -14.45
C LEU A 419 11.88 -24.25 -15.59
N TYR A 420 13.01 -23.94 -16.23
CA TYR A 420 13.54 -24.79 -17.30
C TYR A 420 13.99 -26.17 -16.80
N PHE A 421 14.49 -26.27 -15.57
CA PHE A 421 14.90 -27.55 -14.99
C PHE A 421 13.70 -28.46 -14.71
N GLU A 422 12.60 -27.89 -14.20
CA GLU A 422 11.33 -28.59 -13.95
C GLU A 422 10.69 -29.10 -15.25
N GLN A 423 10.86 -28.36 -16.35
CA GLN A 423 10.44 -28.78 -17.70
C GLN A 423 11.40 -29.79 -18.37
N ASP A 424 12.40 -30.30 -17.65
CA ASP A 424 13.43 -31.20 -18.18
C ASP A 424 14.32 -30.57 -19.28
N ASN A 425 14.31 -29.25 -19.43
CA ASN A 425 15.19 -28.51 -20.32
C ASN A 425 16.51 -28.18 -19.61
N VAL A 426 17.29 -29.23 -19.37
CA VAL A 426 18.55 -29.17 -18.61
C VAL A 426 19.58 -28.22 -19.24
N ARG A 427 19.52 -28.04 -20.57
CA ARG A 427 20.42 -27.14 -21.30
C ARG A 427 20.16 -25.68 -20.94
N GLU A 428 18.91 -25.24 -21.04
CA GLU A 428 18.56 -23.85 -20.72
C GLU A 428 18.68 -23.58 -19.22
N ALA A 429 18.29 -24.53 -18.36
CA ALA A 429 18.55 -24.44 -16.92
C ALA A 429 20.03 -24.17 -16.61
N THR A 430 20.95 -24.90 -17.27
CA THR A 430 22.40 -24.67 -17.12
C THR A 430 22.80 -23.24 -17.51
N ARG A 431 22.27 -22.73 -18.64
CA ARG A 431 22.57 -21.38 -19.15
C ARG A 431 22.20 -20.31 -18.13
N TYR A 432 21.02 -20.44 -17.53
CA TYR A 432 20.49 -19.48 -16.57
C TYR A 432 21.25 -19.50 -15.25
N TYR A 433 21.47 -20.67 -14.64
CA TYR A 433 22.25 -20.75 -13.40
C TYR A 433 23.70 -20.30 -13.59
N MET A 434 24.33 -20.60 -14.74
CA MET A 434 25.66 -20.08 -15.03
C MET A 434 25.65 -18.55 -15.09
N SER A 435 24.63 -17.96 -15.73
CA SER A 435 24.49 -16.50 -15.82
C SER A 435 24.31 -15.85 -14.44
N ALA A 436 23.52 -16.47 -13.56
CA ALA A 436 23.30 -16.01 -12.18
C ALA A 436 24.60 -16.00 -11.35
N GLY A 437 25.55 -16.88 -11.66
CA GLY A 437 26.83 -16.98 -10.97
C GLY A 437 27.85 -15.89 -11.33
N PHE A 438 27.68 -15.17 -12.45
CA PHE A 438 28.69 -14.20 -12.90
C PHE A 438 28.55 -12.79 -12.30
N ASN A 439 27.36 -12.37 -11.87
CA ASN A 439 27.09 -10.97 -11.46
C ASN A 439 26.09 -10.86 -10.30
N GLY A 440 26.15 -11.77 -9.33
CA GLY A 440 25.16 -11.88 -8.25
C GLY A 440 25.63 -11.44 -6.86
N ASP A 441 24.69 -11.38 -5.91
CA ASP A 441 24.97 -11.20 -4.49
C ASP A 441 25.87 -12.35 -3.98
N PRO A 442 27.03 -12.06 -3.37
CA PRO A 442 27.90 -13.07 -2.77
C PRO A 442 27.16 -13.99 -1.77
N ARG A 443 26.09 -13.50 -1.13
CA ARG A 443 25.28 -14.30 -0.19
C ARG A 443 24.50 -15.42 -0.89
N ALA A 444 24.16 -15.24 -2.17
CA ALA A 444 23.43 -16.22 -2.96
C ALA A 444 24.34 -17.17 -3.77
N GLU A 445 25.66 -16.96 -3.76
CA GLU A 445 26.62 -17.76 -4.54
C GLU A 445 26.51 -19.27 -4.25
N ASN A 446 26.37 -19.64 -2.99
CA ASN A 446 26.23 -21.05 -2.58
C ASN A 446 24.94 -21.68 -3.13
N VAL A 447 23.86 -20.91 -3.22
CA VAL A 447 22.59 -21.38 -3.78
C VAL A 447 22.76 -21.62 -5.28
N VAL A 448 23.40 -20.70 -6.00
CA VAL A 448 23.68 -20.85 -7.44
C VAL A 448 24.56 -22.09 -7.71
N LYS A 449 25.63 -22.28 -6.92
CA LYS A 449 26.50 -23.45 -7.02
C LYS A 449 25.74 -24.76 -6.80
N PHE A 450 24.90 -24.81 -5.75
CA PHE A 450 24.08 -25.97 -5.47
C PHE A 450 23.16 -26.31 -6.66
N LYS A 451 22.45 -25.31 -7.20
CA LYS A 451 21.57 -25.50 -8.37
C LYS A 451 22.35 -25.96 -9.61
N LEU A 452 23.51 -25.37 -9.88
CA LEU A 452 24.42 -25.83 -10.96
C LEU A 452 24.86 -27.29 -10.78
N ALA A 453 25.15 -27.69 -9.55
CA ALA A 453 25.54 -29.07 -9.25
C ALA A 453 24.42 -30.05 -9.60
N THR A 454 23.19 -29.77 -9.16
CA THR A 454 21.99 -30.58 -9.47
C THR A 454 21.76 -30.74 -10.97
N VAL A 455 21.94 -29.66 -11.75
CA VAL A 455 21.81 -29.72 -13.21
C VAL A 455 22.94 -30.56 -13.84
N TYR A 456 24.17 -30.44 -13.33
CA TYR A 456 25.28 -31.28 -13.80
C TYR A 456 25.13 -32.76 -13.46
N GLU A 457 24.55 -33.11 -12.31
CA GLU A 457 24.21 -34.50 -12.00
C GLU A 457 23.21 -35.07 -13.00
N LYS A 458 22.17 -34.29 -13.35
CA LYS A 458 21.19 -34.67 -14.37
C LYS A 458 21.80 -34.83 -15.77
N GLN A 459 22.91 -34.15 -16.05
CA GLN A 459 23.73 -34.32 -17.26
C GLN A 459 24.79 -35.44 -17.14
N GLU A 460 24.85 -36.16 -16.02
CA GLU A 460 25.88 -37.16 -15.70
C GLU A 460 27.32 -36.59 -15.66
N ARG A 461 27.46 -35.29 -15.39
CA ARG A 461 28.74 -34.57 -15.31
C ARG A 461 29.23 -34.50 -13.86
N TRP A 462 29.38 -35.67 -13.23
CA TRP A 462 29.69 -35.82 -11.81
C TRP A 462 30.87 -34.98 -11.33
N GLY A 463 31.96 -34.90 -12.11
CA GLY A 463 33.13 -34.10 -11.75
C GLY A 463 32.83 -32.60 -11.62
N ARG A 464 31.92 -32.06 -12.43
CA ARG A 464 31.48 -30.66 -12.30
C ARG A 464 30.47 -30.46 -11.17
N ALA A 465 29.61 -31.45 -10.93
CA ALA A 465 28.69 -31.42 -9.79
C ALA A 465 29.46 -31.36 -8.46
N TYR A 466 30.40 -32.29 -8.24
CA TYR A 466 31.23 -32.30 -7.03
C TYR A 466 32.04 -31.01 -6.83
N ALA A 467 32.54 -30.41 -7.91
CA ALA A 467 33.28 -29.16 -7.85
C ALA A 467 32.42 -27.95 -7.42
N ASN A 468 31.09 -28.03 -7.54
CA ASN A 468 30.17 -26.99 -7.08
C ASN A 468 29.62 -27.26 -5.67
N TYR A 469 29.72 -28.50 -5.16
CA TYR A 469 29.40 -28.80 -3.76
C TYR A 469 30.53 -28.47 -2.78
N ALA A 470 31.77 -28.46 -3.27
CA ALA A 470 32.97 -28.07 -2.53
C ALA A 470 33.12 -26.55 -2.48
#